data_AF-A0A1W1BR26-F1
#
_entry.id   AF-A0A1W1BR26-F1
#
_cell.length_a   1.000
_cell.length_b   1.000
_cell.length_c   1.000
_cell.angle_alpha   90.00
_cell.angle_beta   90.00
_cell.angle_gamma   90.00
#
_symmetry.space_group_name_H-M   'P 1'
#
loop_
_entity.id
_entity.type
_entity.pdbx_description
1 polymer ?
#
loop_
_entity_poly.entity_id
_entity_poly.type
_entity_poly.pdbx_seq_one_letter_code
_entity_poly.pdbx_strand_id
1 'polypeptide(L)'
;MENVKGLINHDKGNTLKVVLKLLADAGYRVYHKVLNSLDFGVPQMRERIYFVGVKKELVDDYFSYEFPTKYSGATQSLEECLIDSDEKLIFDESLPAYQTFLKYLDNKYNKDKYNIDELLSKEYRVLDTRQSDLRIYEGKTPTLRRGRHGILYVRDGKFRKLSGYEALLLQKFPKKYAEKVRGKISNQKLLQQTGNAMTSSVIEEIAKNLMSAIGEQSMTQKEILINRGSTTAKNGFKNETFVVEEFNNWKESELSQSWLKAMSYNLEEIESVKATKIKGSYKADVQVAINIEIKLKSLIDIQNLQVKLVSNPKGFNQIDKRWLKSYNELWDIPSNVYELLQYFTGEKKPKIDNPRDERRMFANEFSQDEQQLLLNFFNDNKTLIVNDILKGRGKLSAEWMLVILKLKDTETVKWALEPINKVLNHFGNGEVRITPRGSFKIGNITVQRKGGDNGRETANMLQFKINPAELVDKTKKGKN
;
A
#
# COMPACT_ATOMS: atom_id res chain seq x y z
N MET A 1 0.34 18.48 -1.37
CA MET A 1 0.55 19.84 -1.93
C MET A 1 2.05 20.14 -1.97
N GLU A 2 2.50 21.05 -2.82
CA GLU A 2 3.89 21.52 -2.90
C GLU A 2 3.89 23.05 -2.98
N ASN A 3 4.93 23.70 -2.44
CA ASN A 3 5.17 25.12 -2.62
C ASN A 3 6.67 25.47 -2.47
N VAL A 4 7.04 26.71 -2.77
CA VAL A 4 8.38 27.26 -2.54
C VAL A 4 8.73 27.29 -1.05
N LYS A 5 10.00 27.03 -0.71
CA LYS A 5 10.53 27.07 0.66
C LYS A 5 10.19 28.37 1.41
N GLY A 6 10.09 29.49 0.69
CA GLY A 6 9.75 30.80 1.24
C GLY A 6 8.39 30.86 1.97
N LEU A 7 7.47 29.93 1.68
CA LEU A 7 6.17 29.85 2.37
C LEU A 7 6.31 29.72 3.89
N ILE A 8 7.37 29.08 4.39
CA ILE A 8 7.60 28.85 5.83
C ILE A 8 7.74 30.17 6.59
N ASN A 9 8.39 31.15 5.98
CA ASN A 9 8.66 32.45 6.60
C ASN A 9 7.72 33.55 6.10
N HIS A 10 6.82 33.22 5.17
CA HIS A 10 5.88 34.18 4.61
C HIS A 10 4.94 34.69 5.70
N ASP A 11 4.75 36.02 5.75
CA ASP A 11 3.94 36.69 6.77
C ASP A 11 4.32 36.24 8.20
N LYS A 12 5.63 36.18 8.49
CA LYS A 12 6.17 35.71 9.79
C LYS A 12 5.67 34.30 10.18
N GLY A 13 5.43 33.44 9.19
CA GLY A 13 4.93 32.07 9.36
C GLY A 13 3.41 31.95 9.52
N ASN A 14 2.68 33.06 9.49
CA ASN A 14 1.22 33.06 9.60
C ASN A 14 0.56 32.32 8.43
N THR A 15 1.07 32.49 7.21
CA THR A 15 0.50 31.81 6.03
C THR A 15 0.56 30.29 6.15
N LEU A 16 1.68 29.74 6.62
CA LEU A 16 1.81 28.29 6.85
C LEU A 16 0.81 27.81 7.91
N LYS A 17 0.65 28.56 9.02
CA LYS A 17 -0.32 28.25 10.08
C LYS A 17 -1.75 28.21 9.56
N VAL A 18 -2.14 29.21 8.75
CA VAL A 18 -3.48 29.28 8.14
C VAL A 18 -3.72 28.07 7.23
N VAL A 19 -2.75 27.72 6.37
CA VAL A 19 -2.87 26.55 5.48
C VAL A 19 -3.05 25.26 6.28
N LEU A 20 -2.24 25.03 7.32
CA LEU A 20 -2.35 23.83 8.16
C LEU A 20 -3.69 23.78 8.92
N LYS A 21 -4.16 24.93 9.42
CA LYS A 21 -5.47 25.02 10.08
C LYS A 21 -6.60 24.67 9.12
N LEU A 22 -6.64 25.26 7.93
CA LEU A 22 -7.68 24.98 6.92
C LEU A 22 -7.73 23.50 6.52
N LEU A 23 -6.56 22.86 6.35
CA LEU A 23 -6.49 21.43 6.05
C LEU A 23 -6.96 20.57 7.23
N ALA A 24 -6.61 20.96 8.46
CA ALA A 24 -7.04 20.26 9.68
C ALA A 24 -8.56 20.38 9.90
N ASP A 25 -9.12 21.56 9.65
CA ASP A 25 -10.56 21.86 9.70
C ASP A 25 -11.32 21.09 8.62
N ALA A 26 -10.71 20.87 7.45
CA ALA A 26 -11.22 19.99 6.40
C ALA A 26 -11.08 18.48 6.71
N GLY A 27 -10.65 18.10 7.93
CA GLY A 27 -10.59 16.72 8.38
C GLY A 27 -9.31 15.96 8.02
N TYR A 28 -8.22 16.65 7.67
CA TYR A 28 -6.94 16.00 7.36
C TYR A 28 -5.95 16.06 8.53
N ARG A 29 -5.17 14.99 8.70
CA ARG A 29 -3.91 15.00 9.43
C ARG A 29 -2.80 15.33 8.43
N VAL A 30 -2.04 16.39 8.69
CA VAL A 30 -1.11 16.96 7.70
C VAL A 30 0.31 17.00 8.25
N TYR A 31 1.25 16.53 7.45
CA TYR A 31 2.68 16.59 7.68
C TYR A 31 3.32 17.48 6.62
N HIS A 32 4.37 18.21 6.97
CA HIS A 32 5.12 19.00 5.99
C HIS A 32 6.62 18.97 6.23
N LYS A 33 7.42 19.04 5.15
CA LYS A 33 8.88 19.11 5.22
C LYS A 33 9.45 19.82 4.00
N VAL A 34 10.59 20.49 4.20
CA VAL A 34 11.41 21.00 3.09
C VAL A 34 12.31 19.88 2.60
N LEU A 35 12.26 19.59 1.30
CA LEU A 35 13.14 18.62 0.66
C LEU A 35 13.91 19.31 -0.47
N ASN A 36 15.16 18.89 -0.67
CA ASN A 36 16.01 19.36 -1.75
C ASN A 36 16.14 18.28 -2.83
N SER A 37 15.81 18.59 -4.08
CA SER A 37 15.86 17.61 -5.18
C SER A 37 17.23 16.95 -5.39
N LEU A 38 18.34 17.56 -4.92
CA LEU A 38 19.66 16.93 -4.91
C LEU A 38 19.68 15.60 -4.15
N ASP A 39 18.96 15.51 -3.04
CA ASP A 39 18.88 14.29 -2.22
C ASP A 39 18.03 13.21 -2.92
N PHE A 40 17.28 13.60 -3.96
CA PHE A 40 16.32 12.76 -4.69
C PHE A 40 16.82 12.37 -6.09
N GLY A 41 18.13 12.29 -6.26
CA GLY A 41 18.75 11.66 -7.43
C GLY A 41 18.65 12.47 -8.72
N VAL A 42 18.53 13.79 -8.62
CA VAL A 42 18.69 14.73 -9.75
C VAL A 42 19.77 15.77 -9.46
N PRO A 43 20.50 16.25 -10.47
CA PRO A 43 21.56 17.24 -10.31
C PRO A 43 20.96 18.66 -10.30
N GLN A 44 19.98 18.92 -9.44
CA GLN A 44 19.33 20.22 -9.33
C GLN A 44 19.10 20.62 -7.87
N MET A 45 19.69 21.76 -7.50
CA MET A 45 19.47 22.42 -6.21
C MET A 45 18.09 23.09 -6.21
N ARG A 46 17.08 22.37 -5.73
CA ARG A 46 15.69 22.81 -5.66
C ARG A 46 15.08 22.42 -4.33
N GLU A 47 14.98 23.41 -3.44
CA GLU A 47 14.28 23.26 -2.16
C GLU A 47 12.80 23.62 -2.32
N ARG A 48 11.93 22.73 -1.85
CA ARG A 48 10.47 22.89 -1.84
C ARG A 48 9.88 22.36 -0.56
N ILE A 49 8.85 23.05 -0.06
CA ILE A 49 8.03 22.53 1.03
C ILE A 49 6.95 21.64 0.43
N TYR A 50 6.87 20.43 0.94
CA TYR A 50 5.86 19.45 0.58
C TYR A 50 4.92 19.27 1.75
N PHE A 51 3.64 19.02 1.44
CA PHE A 51 2.60 18.70 2.40
C PHE A 51 1.96 17.37 2.02
N VAL A 52 1.86 16.48 2.99
CA VAL A 52 1.18 15.19 2.90
C VAL A 52 0.01 15.24 3.86
N GLY A 53 -1.20 15.22 3.32
CA GLY A 53 -2.44 15.21 4.10
C GLY A 53 -3.16 13.89 3.93
N VAL A 54 -3.52 13.24 5.04
CA VAL A 54 -4.32 12.01 5.07
C VAL A 54 -5.62 12.28 5.81
N LYS A 55 -6.75 11.81 5.28
CA LYS A 55 -8.03 11.99 5.97
C LYS A 55 -8.01 11.28 7.32
N LYS A 56 -8.40 11.99 8.38
CA LYS A 56 -8.42 11.46 9.76
C LYS A 56 -9.25 10.19 9.89
N GLU A 57 -10.35 10.06 9.14
CA GLU A 57 -11.21 8.86 9.18
C GLU A 57 -10.57 7.59 8.59
N LEU A 58 -9.50 7.72 7.80
CA LEU A 58 -8.84 6.60 7.13
C LEU A 58 -7.63 6.06 7.91
N VAL A 59 -7.26 6.71 9.00
CA VAL A 59 -6.06 6.40 9.79
C VAL A 59 -6.37 6.51 11.27
N ASP A 60 -5.75 5.68 12.09
CA ASP A 60 -5.93 5.74 13.55
C ASP A 60 -5.22 6.95 14.17
N ASP A 61 -5.46 7.17 15.47
CA ASP A 61 -4.89 8.30 16.18
C ASP A 61 -3.36 8.25 16.28
N TYR A 62 -2.74 7.09 16.10
CA TYR A 62 -1.29 6.86 16.18
C TYR A 62 -0.57 6.96 14.83
N PHE A 63 -1.31 7.04 13.72
CA PHE A 63 -0.71 7.20 12.40
C PHE A 63 0.29 8.35 12.37
N SER A 64 1.51 8.05 11.94
CA SER A 64 2.58 9.01 11.74
C SER A 64 3.13 8.84 10.33
N TYR A 65 3.59 9.95 9.74
CA TYR A 65 4.22 9.94 8.43
C TYR A 65 5.56 10.64 8.51
N GLU A 66 6.59 9.94 8.04
CA GLU A 66 7.92 10.50 7.86
C GLU A 66 8.24 10.70 6.38
N PHE A 67 8.64 11.92 6.05
CA PHE A 67 9.13 12.23 4.72
C PHE A 67 10.45 11.51 4.45
N PRO A 68 10.65 11.02 3.21
CA PRO A 68 11.90 10.38 2.82
C PRO A 68 13.08 11.35 2.96
N THR A 69 14.28 10.79 3.19
CA THR A 69 15.51 11.58 3.34
C THR A 69 16.39 11.53 2.09
N LYS A 70 16.23 10.52 1.24
CA LYS A 70 17.02 10.33 0.02
C LYS A 70 16.27 9.51 -1.04
N TYR A 71 16.78 9.54 -2.27
CA TYR A 71 16.32 8.66 -3.35
C TYR A 71 16.73 7.21 -3.12
N SER A 72 15.85 6.27 -3.46
CA SER A 72 16.15 4.83 -3.44
C SER A 72 16.71 4.30 -4.78
N GLY A 73 16.50 5.02 -5.88
CA GLY A 73 16.92 4.60 -7.23
C GLY A 73 18.24 5.19 -7.70
N ALA A 74 18.57 4.95 -8.97
CA ALA A 74 19.77 5.49 -9.60
C ALA A 74 19.73 7.02 -9.68
N THR A 75 20.81 7.69 -9.30
CA THR A 75 20.99 9.15 -9.45
C THR A 75 21.32 9.50 -10.90
N GLN A 76 20.95 10.70 -11.35
CA GLN A 76 21.36 11.21 -12.66
C GLN A 76 22.46 12.27 -12.55
N SER A 77 23.43 12.24 -13.46
CA SER A 77 24.46 13.26 -13.59
C SER A 77 24.00 14.42 -14.50
N LEU A 78 24.74 15.54 -14.49
CA LEU A 78 24.51 16.62 -15.47
C LEU A 78 24.72 16.13 -16.90
N GLU A 79 25.75 15.32 -17.15
CA GLU A 79 26.06 14.73 -18.45
C GLU A 79 24.89 13.93 -19.03
N GLU A 80 24.22 13.13 -18.20
CA GLU A 80 23.06 12.33 -18.64
C GLU A 80 21.81 13.18 -18.95
N CYS A 81 21.76 14.42 -18.43
CA CYS A 81 20.64 15.33 -18.58
C CYS A 81 20.85 16.40 -19.66
N LEU A 82 22.07 16.91 -19.83
CA LEU A 82 22.45 18.02 -20.70
C LEU A 82 22.88 17.53 -22.09
N ILE A 83 21.99 16.77 -22.72
CA ILE A 83 22.30 15.97 -23.93
C ILE A 83 21.79 16.58 -25.23
N ASP A 84 21.09 17.72 -25.23
CA ASP A 84 20.49 18.27 -26.46
C ASP A 84 21.55 18.84 -27.41
N SER A 85 21.66 18.23 -28.58
CA SER A 85 22.64 18.57 -29.62
C SER A 85 22.16 19.65 -30.61
N ASP A 86 20.99 20.26 -30.43
CA ASP A 86 20.52 21.34 -31.31
C ASP A 86 21.53 22.51 -31.31
N GLU A 87 22.10 22.83 -32.48
CA GLU A 87 23.09 23.89 -32.64
C GLU A 87 22.54 25.27 -32.30
N LYS A 88 21.21 25.46 -32.39
CA LYS A 88 20.55 26.73 -32.00
C LYS A 88 20.67 27.05 -30.51
N LEU A 89 21.09 26.08 -29.70
CA LEU A 89 21.33 26.26 -28.27
C LEU A 89 22.73 26.80 -27.98
N ILE A 90 23.67 26.77 -28.94
CA ILE A 90 25.00 27.35 -28.78
C ILE A 90 24.86 28.85 -28.48
N PHE A 91 25.62 29.31 -27.50
CA PHE A 91 25.65 30.70 -27.05
C PHE A 91 27.03 31.29 -27.24
N ASP A 92 27.25 31.88 -28.40
CA ASP A 92 28.52 32.48 -28.79
C ASP A 92 28.32 33.88 -29.40
N GLU A 93 29.41 34.45 -29.90
CA GLU A 93 29.49 35.80 -30.46
C GLU A 93 28.54 36.06 -31.63
N SER A 94 28.04 35.00 -32.29
CA SER A 94 27.04 35.14 -33.36
C SER A 94 25.70 35.68 -32.85
N LEU A 95 25.44 35.59 -31.54
CA LEU A 95 24.19 36.04 -30.93
C LEU A 95 24.34 37.44 -30.31
N PRO A 96 23.42 38.39 -30.58
CA PRO A 96 23.43 39.71 -29.92
C PRO A 96 23.38 39.64 -28.39
N ALA A 97 22.75 38.58 -27.86
CA ALA A 97 22.69 38.33 -26.42
C ALA A 97 24.07 38.02 -25.79
N TYR A 98 25.05 37.54 -26.57
CA TYR A 98 26.41 37.31 -26.10
C TYR A 98 27.12 38.61 -25.75
N GLN A 99 26.96 39.66 -26.55
CA GLN A 99 27.47 41.00 -26.22
C GLN A 99 26.87 41.56 -24.93
N THR A 100 25.60 41.23 -24.66
CA THR A 100 24.96 41.58 -23.38
C THR A 100 25.56 40.78 -22.23
N PHE A 101 25.92 39.52 -22.44
CA PHE A 101 26.62 38.69 -21.47
C PHE A 101 28.04 39.21 -21.16
N LEU A 102 28.79 39.67 -22.17
CA LEU A 102 30.10 40.31 -21.94
C LEU A 102 29.98 41.56 -21.07
N LYS A 103 29.02 42.44 -21.37
CA LYS A 103 28.71 43.62 -20.53
C LYS A 103 28.28 43.22 -19.12
N TYR A 104 27.60 42.09 -18.98
CA TYR A 104 27.22 41.54 -17.67
C TYR A 104 28.43 41.05 -16.87
N LEU A 105 29.42 40.43 -17.52
CA LEU A 105 30.68 40.03 -16.87
C LEU A 105 31.53 41.24 -16.45
N ASP A 106 31.45 42.37 -17.17
CA ASP A 106 32.14 43.62 -16.82
C ASP A 106 31.34 44.53 -15.86
N ASN A 107 30.21 44.05 -15.33
CA ASN A 107 29.41 44.86 -14.41
C ASN A 107 30.11 45.05 -13.04
N LYS A 108 29.59 45.99 -12.22
CA LYS A 108 30.17 46.32 -10.90
C LYS A 108 30.33 45.15 -9.91
N TYR A 109 29.64 44.03 -10.13
CA TYR A 109 29.70 42.85 -9.28
C TYR A 109 30.61 41.74 -9.82
N ASN A 110 30.83 41.68 -11.14
CA ASN A 110 31.51 40.58 -11.82
C ASN A 110 32.87 40.96 -12.41
N LYS A 111 33.11 42.26 -12.60
CA LYS A 111 34.33 42.78 -13.20
C LYS A 111 35.58 42.19 -12.52
N ASP A 112 36.54 41.78 -13.34
CA ASP A 112 37.82 41.17 -12.97
C ASP A 112 37.74 39.82 -12.20
N LYS A 113 36.56 39.20 -12.09
CA LYS A 113 36.38 37.93 -11.36
C LYS A 113 36.37 36.68 -12.24
N TYR A 114 36.06 36.83 -13.52
CA TYR A 114 35.83 35.69 -14.41
C TYR A 114 36.50 35.88 -15.75
N ASN A 115 37.25 34.87 -16.18
CA ASN A 115 37.82 34.78 -17.52
C ASN A 115 37.00 33.78 -18.36
N ILE A 116 36.74 34.09 -19.64
CA ILE A 116 35.89 33.25 -20.50
C ILE A 116 36.54 31.89 -20.79
N ASP A 117 37.84 31.84 -21.09
CA ASP A 117 38.54 30.60 -21.37
C ASP A 117 38.56 29.70 -20.12
N GLU A 118 38.74 30.31 -18.95
CA GLU A 118 38.61 29.58 -17.68
C GLU A 118 37.19 29.04 -17.50
N LEU A 119 36.16 29.86 -17.76
CA LEU A 119 34.76 29.44 -17.66
C LEU A 119 34.48 28.23 -18.58
N LEU A 120 34.98 28.25 -19.82
CA LEU A 120 34.80 27.20 -20.83
C LEU A 120 35.68 25.97 -20.61
N SER A 121 36.71 26.05 -19.76
CA SER A 121 37.68 24.94 -19.55
C SER A 121 37.08 23.67 -18.92
N LYS A 122 35.87 23.76 -18.36
CA LYS A 122 35.26 22.66 -17.60
C LYS A 122 33.88 22.29 -18.13
N GLU A 123 33.80 21.08 -18.70
CA GLU A 123 32.56 20.48 -19.17
C GLU A 123 31.49 20.42 -18.06
N TYR A 124 30.25 20.68 -18.46
CA TYR A 124 29.06 20.72 -17.60
C TYR A 124 29.13 21.75 -16.46
N ARG A 125 30.06 22.72 -16.52
CA ARG A 125 30.00 23.89 -15.63
C ARG A 125 28.74 24.69 -15.95
N VAL A 126 27.97 24.99 -14.92
CA VAL A 126 26.69 25.70 -15.05
C VAL A 126 26.82 27.14 -14.56
N LEU A 127 26.34 28.09 -15.37
CA LEU A 127 26.38 29.52 -15.12
C LEU A 127 24.94 30.05 -14.95
N ASP A 128 24.69 30.75 -13.84
CA ASP A 128 23.43 31.43 -13.58
C ASP A 128 23.61 32.94 -13.70
N THR A 129 23.03 33.50 -14.75
CA THR A 129 23.11 34.93 -15.12
C THR A 129 21.87 35.71 -14.70
N ARG A 130 21.00 35.13 -13.85
CA ARG A 130 19.69 35.72 -13.49
C ARG A 130 19.77 36.75 -12.37
N GLN A 131 20.92 36.90 -11.73
CA GLN A 131 21.20 37.89 -10.70
C GLN A 131 22.25 38.87 -11.21
N SER A 132 22.59 39.90 -10.44
CA SER A 132 23.62 40.85 -10.86
C SER A 132 25.03 40.26 -10.72
N ASP A 133 25.23 39.37 -9.76
CA ASP A 133 26.42 38.54 -9.59
C ASP A 133 26.31 37.21 -10.36
N LEU A 134 27.35 36.83 -11.11
CA LEU A 134 27.42 35.53 -11.78
C LEU A 134 27.59 34.44 -10.73
N ARG A 135 26.76 33.39 -10.82
CA ARG A 135 26.89 32.22 -9.96
C ARG A 135 27.27 31.01 -10.78
N ILE A 136 28.30 30.30 -10.32
CA ILE A 136 28.82 29.10 -10.94
C ILE A 136 28.40 27.90 -10.11
N TYR A 137 27.93 26.85 -10.78
CA TYR A 137 27.54 25.60 -10.17
C TYR A 137 28.30 24.44 -10.82
N GLU A 138 28.77 23.54 -9.96
CA GLU A 138 29.56 22.37 -10.33
C GLU A 138 28.79 21.11 -9.94
N GLY A 139 28.64 20.18 -10.88
CA GLY A 139 27.89 18.92 -10.68
C GLY A 139 26.39 19.08 -10.44
N LYS A 140 25.85 20.31 -10.51
CA LYS A 140 24.43 20.61 -10.28
C LYS A 140 23.97 21.85 -11.04
N THR A 141 22.66 21.98 -11.19
CA THR A 141 21.97 23.19 -11.66
C THR A 141 21.30 23.93 -10.50
N PRO A 142 21.13 25.26 -10.58
CA PRO A 142 20.24 25.97 -9.66
C PRO A 142 18.77 25.65 -9.99
N THR A 143 17.85 26.03 -9.09
CA THR A 143 16.41 25.87 -9.33
C THR A 143 15.99 26.47 -10.68
N LEU A 144 15.34 25.65 -11.51
CA LEU A 144 14.69 26.11 -12.74
C LEU A 144 13.47 26.97 -12.39
N ARG A 145 13.35 28.12 -13.07
CA ARG A 145 12.29 29.10 -12.83
C ARG A 145 11.36 29.17 -14.04
N ARG A 146 10.08 29.45 -13.78
CA ARG A 146 9.08 29.70 -14.83
C ARG A 146 9.54 30.78 -15.80
N GLY A 147 10.07 31.89 -15.29
CA GLY A 147 10.60 32.98 -16.11
C GLY A 147 12.06 33.26 -15.77
N ARG A 148 12.72 34.09 -16.59
CA ARG A 148 14.16 34.40 -16.49
C ARG A 148 14.98 33.11 -16.46
N HIS A 149 15.08 32.42 -17.60
CA HIS A 149 15.76 31.11 -17.64
C HIS A 149 17.24 31.23 -17.35
N GLY A 150 17.96 32.15 -18.02
CA GLY A 150 19.29 32.68 -17.67
C GLY A 150 20.38 31.69 -17.26
N ILE A 151 20.21 30.40 -17.56
CA ILE A 151 21.12 29.32 -17.24
C ILE A 151 21.87 28.97 -18.52
N LEU A 152 23.18 29.04 -18.46
CA LEU A 152 24.10 28.53 -19.47
C LEU A 152 24.85 27.34 -18.89
N TYR A 153 25.32 26.45 -19.73
CA TYR A 153 26.24 25.40 -19.34
C TYR A 153 27.33 25.21 -20.39
N VAL A 154 28.47 24.67 -19.99
CA VAL A 154 29.57 24.36 -20.90
C VAL A 154 29.39 22.94 -21.43
N ARG A 155 29.49 22.78 -22.74
CA ARG A 155 29.63 21.47 -23.38
C ARG A 155 30.36 21.61 -24.70
N ASP A 156 31.26 20.67 -24.97
CA ASP A 156 32.15 20.68 -26.13
C ASP A 156 32.94 22.01 -26.23
N GLY A 157 33.38 22.54 -25.08
CA GLY A 157 34.12 23.81 -24.99
C GLY A 157 33.33 25.06 -25.38
N LYS A 158 31.99 24.98 -25.44
CA LYS A 158 31.10 26.11 -25.79
C LYS A 158 30.05 26.35 -24.72
N PHE A 159 29.64 27.60 -24.53
CA PHE A 159 28.43 27.88 -23.77
C PHE A 159 27.19 27.44 -24.55
N ARG A 160 26.24 26.84 -23.85
CA ARG A 160 24.94 26.41 -24.38
C ARG A 160 23.83 26.88 -23.48
N LYS A 161 22.69 27.26 -24.08
CA LYS A 161 21.45 27.54 -23.35
C LYS A 161 20.78 26.22 -22.99
N LEU A 162 20.18 26.17 -21.81
CA LEU A 162 19.35 25.03 -21.42
C LEU A 162 18.12 24.90 -22.32
N SER A 163 17.90 23.73 -22.89
CA SER A 163 16.66 23.40 -23.60
C SER A 163 15.54 22.98 -22.65
N GLY A 164 14.29 23.10 -23.09
CA GLY A 164 13.11 22.58 -22.40
C GLY A 164 13.14 21.05 -22.28
N TYR A 165 13.77 20.37 -23.23
CA TYR A 165 14.00 18.93 -23.19
C TYR A 165 14.95 18.55 -22.04
N GLU A 166 16.14 19.15 -21.98
CA GLU A 166 17.10 18.92 -20.90
C GLU A 166 16.54 19.34 -19.54
N ALA A 167 15.77 20.43 -19.49
CA ALA A 167 15.07 20.85 -18.28
C ALA A 167 14.14 19.76 -17.74
N LEU A 168 13.41 19.05 -18.61
CA LEU A 168 12.55 17.92 -18.21
C LEU A 168 13.40 16.77 -17.64
N LEU A 169 14.57 16.50 -18.23
CA LEU A 169 15.50 15.49 -17.72
C LEU A 169 16.08 15.89 -16.36
N LEU A 170 16.40 17.16 -16.15
CA LEU A 170 16.81 17.71 -14.85
C LEU A 170 15.72 17.63 -13.77
N GLN A 171 14.46 17.48 -14.16
CA GLN A 171 13.33 17.17 -13.25
C GLN A 171 12.99 15.67 -13.20
N LYS A 172 13.82 14.82 -13.84
CA LYS A 172 13.69 13.36 -13.90
C LYS A 172 12.44 12.84 -14.59
N PHE A 173 11.90 13.62 -15.52
CA PHE A 173 10.87 13.08 -16.42
C PHE A 173 11.48 11.98 -17.30
N PRO A 174 10.80 10.84 -17.48
CA PRO A 174 11.28 9.78 -18.36
C PRO A 174 11.57 10.29 -19.77
N LYS A 175 12.73 9.92 -20.35
CA LYS A 175 13.17 10.34 -21.70
C LYS A 175 12.07 10.15 -22.74
N LYS A 176 11.36 9.01 -22.72
CA LYS A 176 10.20 8.72 -23.58
C LYS A 176 9.15 9.84 -23.60
N TYR A 177 8.86 10.47 -22.46
CA TYR A 177 7.86 11.55 -22.39
C TYR A 177 8.46 12.90 -22.79
N ALA A 178 9.72 13.15 -22.44
CA ALA A 178 10.43 14.35 -22.88
C ALA A 178 10.57 14.40 -24.42
N GLU A 179 10.87 13.27 -25.06
CA GLU A 179 10.96 13.18 -26.53
C GLU A 179 9.60 13.43 -27.20
N LYS A 180 8.49 12.98 -26.59
CA LYS A 180 7.15 13.16 -27.18
C LYS A 180 6.76 14.62 -27.38
N VAL A 181 7.29 15.53 -26.55
CA VAL A 181 6.99 16.97 -26.58
C VAL A 181 8.08 17.80 -27.27
N ARG A 182 9.24 17.20 -27.53
CA ARG A 182 10.35 17.82 -28.25
C ARG A 182 9.92 18.21 -29.66
N GLY A 183 10.25 19.43 -30.08
CA GLY A 183 9.86 20.00 -31.37
C GLY A 183 8.36 20.33 -31.54
N LYS A 184 7.47 19.83 -30.67
CA LYS A 184 6.02 20.11 -30.73
C LYS A 184 5.60 21.32 -29.92
N ILE A 185 6.37 21.63 -28.87
CA ILE A 185 6.15 22.79 -28.01
C ILE A 185 7.41 23.66 -28.10
N SER A 186 7.22 24.98 -28.24
CA SER A 186 8.34 25.92 -28.27
C SER A 186 9.22 25.78 -27.01
N ASN A 187 10.53 25.87 -27.18
CA ASN A 187 11.53 25.74 -26.11
C ASN A 187 11.19 26.60 -24.86
N GLN A 188 10.79 27.85 -25.08
CA GLN A 188 10.44 28.79 -24.01
C GLN A 188 9.22 28.33 -23.19
N LYS A 189 8.16 27.83 -23.84
CA LYS A 189 6.98 27.29 -23.14
C LYS A 189 7.31 26.03 -22.34
N LEU A 190 8.16 25.15 -22.87
CA LEU A 190 8.62 23.97 -22.12
C LEU A 190 9.42 24.38 -20.88
N LEU A 191 10.38 25.30 -21.03
CA LEU A 191 11.14 25.82 -19.89
C LEU A 191 10.23 26.46 -18.82
N GLN A 192 9.19 27.18 -19.23
CA GLN A 192 8.18 27.73 -18.32
C GLN A 192 7.43 26.64 -17.54
N GLN A 193 6.94 25.61 -18.24
CA GLN A 193 6.22 24.49 -17.63
C GLN A 193 7.13 23.72 -16.66
N THR A 194 8.35 23.41 -17.09
CA THR A 194 9.32 22.68 -16.28
C THR A 194 9.79 23.47 -15.06
N GLY A 195 9.86 24.80 -15.13
CA GLY A 195 10.15 25.64 -13.97
C GLY A 195 9.08 25.52 -12.86
N ASN A 196 7.82 25.34 -13.25
CA ASN A 196 6.69 25.11 -12.34
C ASN A 196 6.50 23.65 -11.94
N ALA A 197 7.09 22.71 -12.68
CA ALA A 197 6.95 21.29 -12.39
C ALA A 197 7.58 20.92 -11.04
N MET A 198 7.08 19.82 -10.48
CA MET A 198 7.69 19.13 -9.35
C MET A 198 8.70 18.11 -9.87
N THR A 199 9.78 17.89 -9.13
CA THR A 199 10.77 16.85 -9.46
C THR A 199 10.12 15.47 -9.29
N SER A 200 10.11 14.67 -10.35
CA SER A 200 9.34 13.42 -10.39
C SER A 200 9.80 12.43 -9.32
N SER A 201 11.11 12.29 -9.10
CA SER A 201 11.68 11.38 -8.10
C SER A 201 11.37 11.77 -6.66
N VAL A 202 11.25 13.07 -6.36
CA VAL A 202 10.83 13.53 -5.03
C VAL A 202 9.38 13.10 -4.79
N ILE A 203 8.51 13.31 -5.77
CA ILE A 203 7.10 12.91 -5.69
C ILE A 203 6.97 11.38 -5.62
N GLU A 204 7.76 10.65 -6.38
CA GLU A 204 7.81 9.19 -6.34
C GLU A 204 8.17 8.68 -4.94
N GLU A 205 9.22 9.22 -4.30
CA GLU A 205 9.61 8.79 -2.95
C GLU A 205 8.61 9.24 -1.89
N ILE A 206 8.05 10.46 -1.99
CA ILE A 206 6.96 10.88 -1.10
C ILE A 206 5.77 9.92 -1.23
N ALA A 207 5.39 9.56 -2.46
CA ALA A 207 4.30 8.64 -2.72
C ALA A 207 4.63 7.23 -2.23
N LYS A 208 5.84 6.71 -2.45
CA LYS A 208 6.30 5.42 -1.90
C LYS A 208 6.24 5.42 -0.39
N ASN A 209 6.80 6.43 0.28
CA ASN A 209 6.74 6.55 1.73
C ASN A 209 5.31 6.72 2.23
N LEU A 210 4.43 7.40 1.48
CA LEU A 210 3.04 7.56 1.88
C LEU A 210 2.29 6.24 1.70
N MET A 211 2.49 5.56 0.58
CA MET A 211 2.00 4.20 0.32
C MET A 211 2.58 3.21 1.33
N SER A 212 3.79 3.44 1.83
CA SER A 212 4.38 2.74 2.96
C SER A 212 3.67 3.15 4.24
N ALA A 213 3.56 4.40 4.65
CA ALA A 213 2.85 4.75 5.90
C ALA A 213 1.39 4.27 5.92
N ILE A 214 0.65 4.38 4.81
CA ILE A 214 -0.73 3.86 4.69
C ILE A 214 -0.79 2.35 4.40
N GLY A 215 0.32 1.76 3.93
CA GLY A 215 0.45 0.37 3.47
C GLY A 215 1.54 -0.44 4.18
N GLU A 216 2.08 0.08 5.28
CA GLU A 216 2.82 -0.52 6.39
C GLU A 216 1.81 -1.15 7.34
N GLN A 217 0.53 -0.88 7.10
CA GLN A 217 -0.50 -1.85 7.39
C GLN A 217 -0.58 -3.00 6.37
N SER A 218 0.07 -3.04 5.18
CA SER A 218 -0.20 -4.10 4.17
C SER A 218 0.81 -4.83 3.27
N MET A 219 1.96 -4.34 2.79
CA MET A 219 2.69 -5.09 1.73
C MET A 219 4.20 -5.36 1.85
N THR A 220 5.07 -4.53 2.45
CA THR A 220 6.54 -4.74 2.33
C THR A 220 7.20 -5.48 3.51
N GLN A 221 6.78 -5.22 4.76
CA GLN A 221 7.22 -6.06 5.90
C GLN A 221 6.70 -7.50 5.80
N LYS A 222 5.52 -7.69 5.20
CA LYS A 222 4.86 -8.99 5.08
C LYS A 222 5.64 -9.95 4.18
N GLU A 223 6.24 -9.50 3.08
CA GLU A 223 7.07 -10.37 2.22
C GLU A 223 8.42 -10.72 2.87
N ILE A 224 9.01 -9.80 3.63
CA ILE A 224 10.23 -10.04 4.40
C ILE A 224 9.97 -10.99 5.59
N LEU A 225 8.82 -10.87 6.25
CA LEU A 225 8.41 -11.73 7.38
C LEU A 225 7.89 -13.11 6.92
N ILE A 226 7.21 -13.20 5.78
CA ILE A 226 6.86 -14.49 5.14
C ILE A 226 8.13 -15.25 4.74
N ASN A 227 9.13 -14.56 4.19
CA ASN A 227 10.41 -15.18 3.82
C ASN A 227 11.30 -15.50 5.03
N ARG A 228 11.32 -14.67 6.10
CA ARG A 228 12.04 -14.97 7.35
C ARG A 228 11.39 -16.09 8.16
N GLY A 229 10.06 -16.22 8.11
CA GLY A 229 9.33 -17.34 8.69
C GLY A 229 9.60 -18.69 8.02
N SER A 230 10.09 -18.67 6.77
CA SER A 230 10.42 -19.88 6.00
C SER A 230 11.62 -20.66 6.57
N THR A 231 12.40 -20.10 7.49
CA THR A 231 13.66 -20.69 7.98
C THR A 231 13.64 -21.19 9.42
N THR A 232 12.60 -20.93 10.21
CA THR A 232 12.66 -21.18 11.67
C THR A 232 11.48 -22.00 12.15
N ALA A 233 11.58 -23.32 12.02
CA ALA A 233 10.92 -24.28 12.91
C ALA A 233 11.53 -25.68 12.76
N LYS A 234 12.64 -25.92 13.46
CA LYS A 234 13.31 -27.24 13.47
C LYS A 234 12.56 -28.32 14.25
N ASN A 235 11.45 -28.00 14.92
CA ASN A 235 10.68 -28.96 15.73
C ASN A 235 9.19 -28.85 15.40
N GLY A 236 8.62 -29.96 14.93
CA GLY A 236 7.34 -29.97 14.22
C GLY A 236 6.13 -29.41 14.97
N PHE A 237 5.42 -28.50 14.30
CA PHE A 237 4.11 -27.98 14.68
C PHE A 237 3.05 -29.10 14.77
N LYS A 238 2.29 -29.17 15.88
CA LYS A 238 1.26 -30.19 16.11
C LYS A 238 -0.18 -29.68 16.35
N ASN A 239 -0.42 -28.45 16.85
CA ASN A 239 -1.79 -27.91 17.12
C ASN A 239 -1.76 -26.41 17.46
N GLU A 240 -2.91 -25.79 17.82
CA GLU A 240 -2.98 -24.36 18.18
C GLU A 240 -2.30 -24.02 19.51
N THR A 241 -1.99 -25.02 20.35
CA THR A 241 -1.19 -24.84 21.57
C THR A 241 0.20 -24.32 21.23
N PHE A 242 0.75 -24.72 20.08
CA PHE A 242 2.02 -24.18 19.57
C PHE A 242 2.01 -22.66 19.50
N VAL A 243 0.96 -22.05 18.93
CA VAL A 243 0.90 -20.59 18.79
C VAL A 243 0.87 -19.90 20.16
N VAL A 244 0.17 -20.51 21.12
CA VAL A 244 0.14 -20.03 22.50
C VAL A 244 1.53 -20.13 23.16
N GLU A 245 2.21 -21.26 23.00
CA GLU A 245 3.55 -21.50 23.54
C GLU A 245 4.58 -20.51 22.95
N GLU A 246 4.55 -20.28 21.64
CA GLU A 246 5.43 -19.31 20.97
C GLU A 246 5.25 -17.89 21.49
N PHE A 247 4.00 -17.40 21.63
CA PHE A 247 3.75 -16.07 22.20
C PHE A 247 4.14 -15.97 23.68
N ASN A 248 3.93 -17.03 24.47
CA ASN A 248 4.37 -17.06 25.86
C ASN A 248 5.91 -17.11 25.98
N ASN A 249 6.60 -17.60 24.94
CA ASN A 249 8.07 -17.64 24.85
C ASN A 249 8.65 -16.54 23.93
N TRP A 250 7.97 -15.39 23.80
CA TRP A 250 8.32 -14.39 22.78
C TRP A 250 9.75 -13.84 22.85
N LYS A 251 10.39 -13.83 24.04
CA LYS A 251 11.76 -13.33 24.19
C LYS A 251 12.79 -14.20 23.46
N GLU A 252 12.58 -15.51 23.47
CA GLU A 252 13.47 -16.50 22.83
C GLU A 252 12.95 -16.96 21.46
N SER A 253 11.68 -16.67 21.13
CA SER A 253 11.06 -17.05 19.87
C SER A 253 11.20 -15.96 18.80
N GLU A 254 12.07 -16.20 17.82
CA GLU A 254 12.16 -15.37 16.60
C GLU A 254 10.82 -15.33 15.83
N LEU A 255 10.05 -16.42 15.89
CA LEU A 255 8.76 -16.54 15.21
C LEU A 255 7.70 -15.65 15.87
N SER A 256 7.62 -15.66 17.20
CA SER A 256 6.73 -14.78 17.95
C SER A 256 7.12 -13.31 17.80
N GLN A 257 8.41 -13.00 17.88
CA GLN A 257 8.91 -11.65 17.59
C GLN A 257 8.54 -11.17 16.20
N SER A 258 8.57 -12.07 15.21
CA SER A 258 8.14 -11.80 13.85
C SER A 258 6.64 -11.50 13.78
N TRP A 259 5.79 -12.22 14.53
CA TRP A 259 4.37 -11.93 14.63
C TRP A 259 4.08 -10.60 15.34
N LEU A 260 4.76 -10.32 16.46
CA LEU A 260 4.61 -9.06 17.20
C LEU A 260 5.01 -7.86 16.33
N LYS A 261 6.10 -7.97 15.58
CA LYS A 261 6.49 -6.95 14.58
C LYS A 261 5.44 -6.81 13.47
N ALA A 262 4.89 -7.92 12.96
CA ALA A 262 3.82 -7.88 11.97
C ALA A 262 2.52 -7.23 12.51
N MET A 263 2.31 -7.27 13.83
CA MET A 263 1.26 -6.56 14.53
C MET A 263 1.64 -5.11 14.89
N SER A 264 2.77 -4.62 14.37
CA SER A 264 3.29 -3.26 14.56
C SER A 264 3.78 -2.93 15.98
N TYR A 265 4.16 -3.92 16.79
CA TYR A 265 4.79 -3.66 18.08
C TYR A 265 6.30 -3.45 17.97
N ASN A 266 6.79 -2.43 18.67
CA ASN A 266 8.20 -2.26 18.97
C ASN A 266 8.61 -3.21 20.10
N LEU A 267 9.52 -4.16 19.82
CA LEU A 267 9.93 -5.17 20.81
C LEU A 267 10.58 -4.56 22.07
N GLU A 268 11.23 -3.39 21.95
CA GLU A 268 11.90 -2.72 23.08
C GLU A 268 10.91 -2.10 24.10
N GLU A 269 9.65 -2.00 23.71
CA GLU A 269 8.57 -1.45 24.54
C GLU A 269 7.74 -2.54 25.23
N ILE A 270 7.91 -3.81 24.82
CA ILE A 270 7.17 -4.94 25.37
C ILE A 270 7.85 -5.43 26.66
N GLU A 271 7.12 -5.35 27.78
CA GLU A 271 7.55 -5.91 29.07
C GLU A 271 7.25 -7.41 29.16
N SER A 272 6.04 -7.80 28.74
CA SER A 272 5.57 -9.20 28.76
C SER A 272 4.49 -9.45 27.73
N VAL A 273 4.46 -10.67 27.19
CA VAL A 273 3.39 -11.18 26.33
C VAL A 273 2.79 -12.41 27.00
N LYS A 274 1.47 -12.47 27.05
CA LYS A 274 0.73 -13.63 27.56
C LYS A 274 -0.34 -14.02 26.55
N ALA A 275 -0.21 -15.23 26.01
CA ALA A 275 -1.21 -15.83 25.14
C ALA A 275 -2.05 -16.86 25.87
N THR A 276 -3.37 -16.83 25.64
CA THR A 276 -4.30 -17.83 26.18
C THR A 276 -5.30 -18.27 25.11
N LYS A 277 -5.59 -19.58 25.07
CA LYS A 277 -6.65 -20.13 24.21
C LYS A 277 -8.00 -19.78 24.82
N ILE A 278 -8.85 -19.09 24.05
CA ILE A 278 -10.21 -18.78 24.48
C ILE A 278 -11.04 -20.07 24.44
N LYS A 279 -11.63 -20.44 25.58
CA LYS A 279 -12.57 -21.56 25.70
C LYS A 279 -13.99 -20.99 25.76
N GLY A 280 -14.86 -21.39 24.81
CA GLY A 280 -16.29 -21.06 24.82
C GLY A 280 -16.89 -20.86 23.42
N SER A 281 -18.22 -20.87 23.35
CA SER A 281 -19.05 -20.77 22.14
C SER A 281 -19.26 -19.33 21.64
N TYR A 282 -18.26 -18.46 21.78
CA TYR A 282 -18.36 -17.02 21.45
C TYR A 282 -18.23 -16.74 19.94
N LYS A 283 -17.65 -17.69 19.20
CA LYS A 283 -17.69 -17.81 17.73
C LYS A 283 -18.01 -19.27 17.40
N ALA A 284 -18.45 -19.54 16.17
CA ALA A 284 -18.82 -20.89 15.77
C ALA A 284 -17.77 -21.94 16.13
N ASP A 285 -18.21 -23.18 16.38
CA ASP A 285 -17.51 -24.32 16.98
C ASP A 285 -16.12 -24.69 16.38
N VAL A 286 -15.66 -24.02 15.33
CA VAL A 286 -14.51 -24.41 14.50
C VAL A 286 -13.45 -23.30 14.40
N GLN A 287 -13.58 -22.23 15.18
CA GLN A 287 -12.57 -21.17 15.25
C GLN A 287 -11.81 -21.24 16.57
N VAL A 288 -10.49 -21.42 16.51
CA VAL A 288 -9.63 -21.21 17.67
C VAL A 288 -9.26 -19.74 17.71
N ALA A 289 -9.66 -19.11 18.81
CA ALA A 289 -9.28 -17.74 19.14
C ALA A 289 -8.22 -17.75 20.24
N ILE A 290 -7.17 -16.97 20.06
CA ILE A 290 -6.11 -16.76 21.03
C ILE A 290 -6.18 -15.30 21.47
N ASN A 291 -6.28 -15.08 22.76
CA ASN A 291 -6.16 -13.75 23.35
C ASN A 291 -4.69 -13.51 23.71
N ILE A 292 -4.13 -12.40 23.24
CA ILE A 292 -2.75 -12.00 23.48
C ILE A 292 -2.79 -10.70 24.27
N GLU A 293 -2.36 -10.77 25.52
CA GLU A 293 -2.16 -9.61 26.39
C GLU A 293 -0.71 -9.15 26.25
N ILE A 294 -0.52 -7.90 25.84
CA ILE A 294 0.79 -7.30 25.59
C ILE A 294 0.93 -6.13 26.56
N LYS A 295 1.79 -6.31 27.56
CA LYS A 295 2.11 -5.27 28.52
C LYS A 295 3.22 -4.40 27.94
N LEU A 296 2.88 -3.16 27.64
CA LEU A 296 3.81 -2.11 27.25
C LEU A 296 4.20 -1.27 28.47
N LYS A 297 5.27 -0.48 28.36
CA LYS A 297 5.74 0.42 29.44
C LYS A 297 4.67 1.38 29.98
N SER A 298 3.66 1.72 29.17
CA SER A 298 2.63 2.71 29.49
C SER A 298 1.20 2.16 29.55
N LEU A 299 0.91 0.98 28.99
CA LEU A 299 -0.44 0.43 28.89
C LEU A 299 -0.45 -1.09 28.65
N ILE A 300 -1.62 -1.71 28.76
CA ILE A 300 -1.86 -3.10 28.36
C ILE A 300 -2.73 -3.09 27.12
N ASP A 301 -2.28 -3.77 26.07
CA ASP A 301 -3.04 -3.97 24.84
C ASP A 301 -3.47 -5.44 24.71
N ILE A 302 -4.69 -5.65 24.20
CA ILE A 302 -5.32 -6.97 24.11
C ILE A 302 -5.69 -7.25 22.66
N GLN A 303 -5.07 -8.28 22.09
CA GLN A 303 -5.25 -8.66 20.69
C GLN A 303 -5.89 -10.04 20.56
N ASN A 304 -6.92 -10.14 19.71
CA ASN A 304 -7.62 -11.40 19.46
C ASN A 304 -7.20 -11.99 18.10
N LEU A 305 -6.56 -13.15 18.14
CA LEU A 305 -6.05 -13.87 16.97
C LEU A 305 -6.97 -15.03 16.59
N GLN A 306 -7.37 -15.12 15.32
CA GLN A 306 -7.95 -16.33 14.75
C GLN A 306 -6.84 -17.17 14.10
N VAL A 307 -6.75 -18.46 14.45
CA VAL A 307 -5.71 -19.35 13.88
C VAL A 307 -6.30 -20.35 12.90
N LYS A 308 -5.63 -20.53 11.74
CA LYS A 308 -5.93 -21.57 10.75
C LYS A 308 -4.69 -22.35 10.35
N LEU A 309 -4.68 -23.62 10.72
CA LEU A 309 -3.70 -24.60 10.27
C LEU A 309 -4.14 -25.18 8.91
N VAL A 310 -3.25 -25.12 7.92
CA VAL A 310 -3.48 -25.58 6.56
C VAL A 310 -2.38 -26.56 6.18
N SER A 311 -2.75 -27.74 5.70
CA SER A 311 -1.81 -28.77 5.23
C SER A 311 -1.83 -28.99 3.72
N ASN A 312 -2.80 -28.38 3.03
CA ASN A 312 -2.96 -28.46 1.58
C ASN A 312 -3.17 -27.03 1.03
N PRO A 313 -2.27 -26.50 0.19
CA PRO A 313 -2.39 -25.16 -0.40
C PRO A 313 -3.66 -24.94 -1.24
N LYS A 314 -4.31 -26.02 -1.69
CA LYS A 314 -5.58 -25.98 -2.44
C LYS A 314 -6.78 -26.38 -1.58
N GLY A 315 -6.57 -26.62 -0.29
CA GLY A 315 -7.59 -27.07 0.65
C GLY A 315 -8.57 -25.96 1.02
N PHE A 316 -9.84 -26.34 1.17
CA PHE A 316 -10.87 -25.44 1.71
C PHE A 316 -11.10 -25.74 3.18
N ASN A 317 -10.83 -24.77 4.04
CA ASN A 317 -11.02 -24.86 5.47
C ASN A 317 -12.36 -24.26 5.87
N GLN A 318 -12.99 -24.87 6.86
CA GLN A 318 -14.19 -24.30 7.46
C GLN A 318 -13.84 -23.08 8.30
N ILE A 319 -14.65 -22.02 8.16
CA ILE A 319 -14.60 -20.82 8.99
C ILE A 319 -15.80 -20.71 9.92
N ASP A 320 -17.01 -21.01 9.47
CA ASP A 320 -18.22 -21.00 10.30
C ASP A 320 -19.15 -22.16 9.92
N LYS A 321 -19.90 -22.68 10.88
CA LYS A 321 -20.99 -23.64 10.67
C LYS A 321 -22.00 -23.46 11.81
N ARG A 322 -23.28 -23.40 11.47
CA ARG A 322 -24.39 -23.37 12.43
C ARG A 322 -25.65 -23.94 11.79
N TRP A 323 -26.64 -24.20 12.63
CA TRP A 323 -28.01 -24.40 12.19
C TRP A 323 -28.57 -23.12 11.57
N LEU A 324 -29.51 -23.24 10.61
CA LEU A 324 -30.11 -22.06 9.98
C LEU A 324 -30.80 -21.16 11.00
N LYS A 325 -31.44 -21.74 12.02
CA LYS A 325 -32.05 -20.98 13.13
C LYS A 325 -31.06 -19.97 13.74
N SER A 326 -29.82 -20.37 13.96
CA SER A 326 -28.80 -19.50 14.56
C SER A 326 -28.36 -18.38 13.63
N TYR A 327 -28.35 -18.60 12.30
CA TYR A 327 -28.11 -17.53 11.34
C TYR A 327 -29.32 -16.61 11.19
N ASN A 328 -30.54 -17.14 11.35
CA ASN A 328 -31.75 -16.34 11.35
C ASN A 328 -31.79 -15.34 12.50
N GLU A 329 -31.38 -15.76 13.70
CA GLU A 329 -31.22 -14.87 14.86
C GLU A 329 -30.19 -13.76 14.62
N LEU A 330 -29.23 -13.95 13.71
CA LEU A 330 -28.17 -12.99 13.41
C LEU A 330 -28.48 -12.05 12.24
N TRP A 331 -29.23 -12.54 11.25
CA TRP A 331 -29.40 -11.89 9.94
C TRP A 331 -30.85 -11.59 9.58
N ASP A 332 -31.81 -11.96 10.43
CA ASP A 332 -33.25 -11.77 10.21
C ASP A 332 -33.67 -12.25 8.81
N ILE A 333 -33.45 -13.54 8.56
CA ILE A 333 -33.61 -14.14 7.22
C ILE A 333 -35.10 -14.14 6.87
N PRO A 334 -35.52 -13.54 5.73
CA PRO A 334 -36.90 -13.57 5.29
C PRO A 334 -37.45 -15.01 5.22
N SER A 335 -38.70 -15.22 5.63
CA SER A 335 -39.28 -16.56 5.80
C SER A 335 -39.20 -17.43 4.53
N ASN A 336 -39.42 -16.82 3.36
CA ASN A 336 -39.28 -17.47 2.06
C ASN A 336 -37.82 -17.89 1.77
N VAL A 337 -36.84 -17.03 2.06
CA VAL A 337 -35.41 -17.34 1.94
C VAL A 337 -35.01 -18.42 2.93
N TYR A 338 -35.46 -18.32 4.18
CA TYR A 338 -35.17 -19.26 5.25
C TYR A 338 -35.62 -20.68 4.86
N GLU A 339 -36.84 -20.82 4.36
CA GLU A 339 -37.37 -22.09 3.88
C GLU A 339 -36.55 -22.66 2.71
N LEU A 340 -36.18 -21.83 1.72
CA LEU A 340 -35.32 -22.28 0.61
C LEU A 340 -33.95 -22.76 1.10
N LEU A 341 -33.35 -22.07 2.08
CA LEU A 341 -32.11 -22.51 2.70
C LEU A 341 -32.28 -23.84 3.45
N GLN A 342 -33.44 -24.12 4.06
CA GLN A 342 -33.70 -25.41 4.72
C GLN A 342 -33.68 -26.58 3.73
N TYR A 343 -34.26 -26.38 2.53
CA TYR A 343 -34.14 -27.37 1.46
C TYR A 343 -32.69 -27.51 1.00
N PHE A 344 -31.96 -26.40 0.89
CA PHE A 344 -30.55 -26.41 0.47
C PHE A 344 -29.63 -27.17 1.43
N THR A 345 -29.83 -26.98 2.73
CA THR A 345 -29.03 -27.64 3.78
C THR A 345 -29.50 -29.05 4.09
N GLY A 346 -30.75 -29.40 3.75
CA GLY A 346 -31.37 -30.67 4.11
C GLY A 346 -32.01 -30.68 5.50
N GLU A 347 -32.25 -29.50 6.09
CA GLU A 347 -33.17 -29.37 7.24
C GLU A 347 -34.62 -29.71 6.82
N LYS A 348 -34.97 -29.49 5.55
CA LYS A 348 -36.19 -29.99 4.91
C LYS A 348 -35.83 -30.94 3.75
N LYS A 349 -36.65 -31.97 3.53
CA LYS A 349 -36.53 -32.88 2.38
C LYS A 349 -36.79 -32.12 1.07
N PRO A 350 -36.18 -32.52 -0.06
CA PRO A 350 -36.40 -31.88 -1.36
C PRO A 350 -37.88 -31.77 -1.73
N LYS A 351 -38.26 -30.66 -2.36
CA LYS A 351 -39.63 -30.40 -2.83
C LYS A 351 -39.85 -30.65 -4.32
N ILE A 352 -38.82 -31.15 -5.01
CA ILE A 352 -38.84 -31.49 -6.43
C ILE A 352 -38.85 -33.02 -6.60
N ASP A 353 -39.33 -33.47 -7.74
CA ASP A 353 -39.24 -34.87 -8.13
C ASP A 353 -37.80 -35.19 -8.61
N ASN A 354 -37.28 -36.35 -8.21
CA ASN A 354 -35.95 -36.86 -8.59
C ASN A 354 -34.77 -35.89 -8.30
N PRO A 355 -34.57 -35.46 -7.04
CA PRO A 355 -33.43 -34.61 -6.66
C PRO A 355 -32.10 -35.36 -6.83
N ARG A 356 -31.00 -34.65 -7.09
CA ARG A 356 -29.65 -35.26 -7.18
C ARG A 356 -29.20 -35.91 -5.87
N ASP A 357 -29.67 -35.40 -4.73
CA ASP A 357 -29.46 -35.97 -3.40
C ASP A 357 -30.80 -36.00 -2.67
N GLU A 358 -31.30 -37.19 -2.31
CA GLU A 358 -32.60 -37.37 -1.65
C GLU A 358 -32.73 -36.60 -0.32
N ARG A 359 -31.62 -36.12 0.24
CA ARG A 359 -31.56 -35.42 1.53
C ARG A 359 -31.62 -33.91 1.42
N ARG A 360 -31.42 -33.31 0.24
CA ARG A 360 -31.32 -31.85 0.07
C ARG A 360 -31.55 -31.39 -1.37
N MET A 361 -31.71 -30.09 -1.55
CA MET A 361 -31.61 -29.47 -2.88
C MET A 361 -30.25 -28.78 -3.08
N PHE A 362 -29.75 -28.85 -4.30
CA PHE A 362 -28.64 -28.03 -4.78
C PHE A 362 -29.16 -26.66 -5.21
N ALA A 363 -28.31 -25.64 -5.15
CA ALA A 363 -28.72 -24.27 -5.49
C ALA A 363 -29.25 -24.15 -6.93
N ASN A 364 -28.77 -24.98 -7.85
CA ASN A 364 -29.21 -25.01 -9.25
C ASN A 364 -30.42 -25.94 -9.53
N GLU A 365 -31.02 -26.51 -8.48
CA GLU A 365 -32.26 -27.30 -8.57
C GLU A 365 -33.50 -26.48 -8.18
N PHE A 366 -33.31 -25.25 -7.67
CA PHE A 366 -34.40 -24.31 -7.46
C PHE A 366 -34.86 -23.67 -8.78
N SER A 367 -36.08 -23.15 -8.82
CA SER A 367 -36.56 -22.34 -9.95
C SER A 367 -35.73 -21.06 -10.11
N GLN A 368 -35.78 -20.42 -11.28
CA GLN A 368 -35.03 -19.19 -11.54
C GLN A 368 -35.37 -18.07 -10.54
N ASP A 369 -36.65 -17.91 -10.20
CA ASP A 369 -37.10 -16.89 -9.24
C ASP A 369 -36.57 -17.15 -7.82
N GLU A 370 -36.54 -18.41 -7.40
CA GLU A 370 -35.99 -18.81 -6.10
C GLU A 370 -34.46 -18.67 -6.04
N GLN A 371 -33.77 -19.00 -7.14
CA GLN A 371 -32.34 -18.74 -7.26
C GLN A 371 -32.05 -17.25 -7.13
N GLN A 372 -32.82 -16.40 -7.81
CA GLN A 372 -32.65 -14.95 -7.73
C GLN A 372 -32.94 -14.42 -6.33
N LEU A 373 -33.97 -14.94 -5.65
CA LEU A 373 -34.29 -14.58 -4.28
C LEU A 373 -33.13 -14.91 -3.30
N LEU A 374 -32.54 -16.11 -3.42
CA LEU A 374 -31.39 -16.52 -2.62
C LEU A 374 -30.15 -15.66 -2.92
N LEU A 375 -29.89 -15.38 -4.21
CA LEU A 375 -28.78 -14.54 -4.64
C LEU A 375 -28.93 -13.10 -4.13
N ASN A 376 -30.12 -12.52 -4.23
CA ASN A 376 -30.41 -11.18 -3.73
C ASN A 376 -30.18 -11.11 -2.21
N PHE A 377 -30.72 -12.06 -1.44
CA PHE A 377 -30.50 -12.10 0.01
C PHE A 377 -29.01 -12.10 0.37
N PHE A 378 -28.21 -12.97 -0.27
CA PHE A 378 -26.77 -13.03 -0.01
C PHE A 378 -26.03 -11.79 -0.48
N ASN A 379 -26.47 -11.15 -1.55
CA ASN A 379 -25.85 -9.94 -2.07
C ASN A 379 -26.15 -8.72 -1.19
N ASP A 380 -27.41 -8.53 -0.82
CA ASP A 380 -27.87 -7.41 0.01
C ASP A 380 -27.26 -7.48 1.42
N ASN A 381 -27.05 -8.69 1.94
CA ASN A 381 -26.47 -8.94 3.26
C ASN A 381 -24.97 -9.31 3.22
N LYS A 382 -24.32 -9.18 2.06
CA LYS A 382 -22.95 -9.67 1.84
C LYS A 382 -21.97 -9.18 2.88
N THR A 383 -21.93 -7.87 3.12
CA THR A 383 -20.98 -7.25 4.07
C THR A 383 -21.22 -7.74 5.49
N LEU A 384 -22.49 -7.84 5.91
CA LEU A 384 -22.88 -8.33 7.22
C LEU A 384 -22.45 -9.78 7.43
N ILE A 385 -22.81 -10.66 6.48
CA ILE A 385 -22.49 -12.09 6.53
C ILE A 385 -20.98 -12.30 6.57
N VAL A 386 -20.22 -11.65 5.69
CA VAL A 386 -18.76 -11.78 5.61
C VAL A 386 -18.10 -11.32 6.92
N ASN A 387 -18.58 -10.22 7.52
CA ASN A 387 -18.08 -9.72 8.80
C ASN A 387 -18.34 -10.73 9.93
N ASP A 388 -19.57 -11.24 10.04
CA ASP A 388 -19.95 -12.16 11.11
C ASP A 388 -19.18 -13.49 11.07
N ILE A 389 -19.00 -14.08 9.89
CA ILE A 389 -18.36 -15.41 9.77
C ILE A 389 -16.83 -15.36 9.85
N LEU A 390 -16.20 -14.21 9.55
CA LEU A 390 -14.74 -14.05 9.62
C LEU A 390 -14.30 -13.30 10.89
N LYS A 391 -14.85 -12.12 11.15
CA LYS A 391 -14.48 -11.28 12.29
C LYS A 391 -15.26 -11.66 13.55
N GLY A 392 -16.56 -11.91 13.43
CA GLY A 392 -17.47 -12.11 14.57
C GLY A 392 -17.78 -10.81 15.32
N ARG A 393 -18.63 -10.88 16.35
CA ARG A 393 -19.11 -9.72 17.12
C ARG A 393 -18.59 -9.73 18.57
N GLY A 394 -18.65 -8.57 19.23
CA GLY A 394 -18.38 -8.41 20.67
C GLY A 394 -16.90 -8.38 21.03
N LYS A 395 -16.60 -8.47 22.34
CA LYS A 395 -15.25 -8.29 22.92
C LYS A 395 -14.20 -9.31 22.43
N LEU A 396 -14.64 -10.37 21.76
CA LEU A 396 -13.79 -11.44 21.23
C LEU A 396 -13.74 -11.44 19.69
N SER A 397 -14.12 -10.32 19.04
CA SER A 397 -13.92 -10.12 17.60
C SER A 397 -12.46 -10.37 17.24
N ALA A 398 -12.23 -11.01 16.10
CA ALA A 398 -10.86 -11.28 15.65
C ALA A 398 -10.32 -9.97 15.11
N GLU A 399 -9.16 -9.55 15.59
CA GLU A 399 -8.44 -8.41 15.01
C GLU A 399 -7.43 -8.89 13.97
N TRP A 400 -7.04 -10.16 14.04
CA TRP A 400 -6.04 -10.77 13.17
C TRP A 400 -6.41 -12.20 12.77
N MET A 401 -5.99 -12.62 11.58
CA MET A 401 -5.97 -14.02 11.15
C MET A 401 -4.53 -14.48 10.94
N LEU A 402 -4.13 -15.52 11.69
CA LEU A 402 -2.89 -16.25 11.48
C LEU A 402 -3.17 -17.52 10.69
N VAL A 403 -2.66 -17.58 9.47
CA VAL A 403 -2.64 -18.80 8.65
C VAL A 403 -1.26 -19.42 8.72
N ILE A 404 -1.20 -20.71 9.02
CA ILE A 404 0.05 -21.47 9.02
C ILE A 404 -0.12 -22.60 8.00
N LEU A 405 0.75 -22.61 6.99
CA LEU A 405 0.81 -23.60 5.92
C LEU A 405 1.99 -24.56 6.16
N LYS A 406 1.65 -25.82 6.45
CA LYS A 406 2.59 -26.93 6.62
C LYS A 406 2.45 -27.89 5.46
N LEU A 407 3.42 -27.89 4.55
CA LEU A 407 3.45 -28.88 3.47
C LEU A 407 3.85 -30.24 4.06
N LYS A 408 3.21 -31.30 3.60
CA LYS A 408 3.72 -32.65 3.86
C LYS A 408 5.11 -32.72 3.23
N ASP A 409 6.08 -33.23 3.99
CA ASP A 409 7.46 -33.49 3.54
C ASP A 409 8.43 -32.28 3.54
N THR A 410 8.07 -31.17 4.20
CA THR A 410 9.03 -30.08 4.45
C THR A 410 9.15 -29.75 5.94
N GLU A 411 10.38 -29.52 6.42
CA GLU A 411 10.62 -28.89 7.72
C GLU A 411 10.28 -27.39 7.70
N THR A 412 10.14 -26.81 6.51
CA THR A 412 9.77 -25.41 6.34
C THR A 412 8.29 -25.19 6.58
N VAL A 413 7.98 -24.21 7.43
CA VAL A 413 6.62 -23.76 7.70
C VAL A 413 6.46 -22.36 7.17
N LYS A 414 5.45 -22.17 6.32
CA LYS A 414 5.07 -20.84 5.85
C LYS A 414 3.92 -20.34 6.70
N TRP A 415 3.86 -19.04 6.95
CA TRP A 415 2.73 -18.45 7.67
C TRP A 415 2.39 -17.07 7.11
N ALA A 416 1.18 -16.61 7.41
CA ALA A 416 0.72 -15.26 7.13
C ALA A 416 -0.10 -14.77 8.32
N LEU A 417 0.30 -13.62 8.88
CA LEU A 417 -0.47 -12.89 9.87
C LEU A 417 -1.05 -11.66 9.19
N GLU A 418 -2.38 -11.56 9.14
CA GLU A 418 -3.07 -10.47 8.45
C GLU A 418 -4.10 -9.80 9.36
N PRO A 419 -4.21 -8.46 9.35
CA PRO A 419 -5.31 -7.75 10.00
C PRO A 419 -6.65 -8.24 9.44
N ILE A 420 -7.65 -8.38 10.31
CA ILE A 420 -8.96 -8.94 9.93
C ILE A 420 -9.61 -8.16 8.79
N ASN A 421 -9.42 -6.83 8.73
CA ASN A 421 -9.99 -5.99 7.68
C ASN A 421 -9.48 -6.37 6.28
N LYS A 422 -8.22 -6.82 6.17
CA LYS A 422 -7.70 -7.34 4.89
C LYS A 422 -8.23 -8.71 4.56
N VAL A 423 -8.44 -9.55 5.57
CA VAL A 423 -9.04 -10.88 5.40
C VAL A 423 -10.47 -10.73 4.88
N LEU A 424 -11.24 -9.80 5.48
CA LEU A 424 -12.58 -9.42 5.03
C LEU A 424 -12.56 -8.94 3.58
N ASN A 425 -11.63 -8.04 3.23
CA ASN A 425 -11.52 -7.56 1.85
C ASN A 425 -11.15 -8.68 0.87
N HIS A 426 -10.13 -9.49 1.17
CA HIS A 426 -9.66 -10.56 0.29
C HIS A 426 -10.73 -11.61 0.02
N PHE A 427 -11.39 -12.11 1.08
CA PHE A 427 -12.37 -13.17 0.94
C PHE A 427 -13.77 -12.66 0.57
N GLY A 428 -14.13 -11.44 1.01
CA GLY A 428 -15.39 -10.80 0.66
C GLY A 428 -15.42 -10.25 -0.77
N ASN A 429 -14.29 -10.02 -1.43
CA ASN A 429 -14.26 -9.52 -2.80
C ASN A 429 -14.78 -10.56 -3.83
N GLY A 430 -15.44 -10.07 -4.88
CA GLY A 430 -16.06 -10.86 -5.95
C GLY A 430 -17.59 -10.95 -5.87
N GLU A 431 -18.22 -11.48 -6.91
CA GLU A 431 -19.68 -11.55 -7.01
C GLU A 431 -20.30 -12.62 -6.11
N VAL A 432 -21.58 -12.44 -5.78
CA VAL A 432 -22.42 -13.50 -5.22
C VAL A 432 -22.98 -14.33 -6.37
N ARG A 433 -22.73 -15.65 -6.36
CA ARG A 433 -23.14 -16.52 -7.47
C ARG A 433 -23.36 -17.97 -7.07
N ILE A 434 -24.11 -18.70 -7.89
CA ILE A 434 -24.23 -20.15 -7.80
C ILE A 434 -23.04 -20.78 -8.54
N THR A 435 -22.49 -21.86 -7.98
CA THR A 435 -21.41 -22.64 -8.58
C THR A 435 -21.99 -23.75 -9.46
N PRO A 436 -21.23 -24.28 -10.45
CA PRO A 436 -21.69 -25.40 -11.29
C PRO A 436 -22.11 -26.65 -10.50
N ARG A 437 -21.50 -26.84 -9.31
CA ARG A 437 -21.82 -27.94 -8.39
C ARG A 437 -23.01 -27.63 -7.47
N GLY A 438 -23.74 -26.54 -7.68
CA GLY A 438 -24.95 -26.20 -6.93
C GLY A 438 -24.70 -25.82 -5.47
N SER A 439 -23.59 -25.15 -5.19
CA SER A 439 -23.31 -24.42 -3.93
C SER A 439 -23.25 -22.91 -4.20
N PHE A 440 -23.28 -22.05 -3.19
CA PHE A 440 -23.13 -20.60 -3.38
C PHE A 440 -21.68 -20.14 -3.17
N LYS A 441 -21.35 -19.02 -3.79
CA LYS A 441 -20.16 -18.21 -3.54
C LYS A 441 -20.60 -16.82 -3.09
N ILE A 442 -20.05 -16.35 -1.97
CA ILE A 442 -20.13 -14.96 -1.53
C ILE A 442 -18.73 -14.40 -1.67
N GLY A 443 -18.44 -13.72 -2.78
CA GLY A 443 -17.07 -13.41 -3.15
C GLY A 443 -16.24 -14.68 -3.29
N ASN A 444 -15.15 -14.79 -2.51
CA ASN A 444 -14.29 -15.97 -2.50
C ASN A 444 -14.71 -17.04 -1.48
N ILE A 445 -15.76 -16.80 -0.68
CA ILE A 445 -16.26 -17.71 0.35
C ILE A 445 -17.26 -18.70 -0.24
N THR A 446 -17.05 -20.00 -0.04
CA THR A 446 -18.01 -21.04 -0.42
C THR A 446 -19.05 -21.23 0.67
N VAL A 447 -20.33 -21.23 0.31
CA VAL A 447 -21.45 -21.59 1.17
C VAL A 447 -22.03 -22.92 0.71
N GLN A 448 -22.11 -23.89 1.61
CA GLN A 448 -22.54 -25.24 1.30
C GLN A 448 -23.24 -25.90 2.49
N ARG A 449 -24.02 -26.95 2.23
CA ARG A 449 -24.37 -27.92 3.26
C ARG A 449 -23.10 -28.47 3.89
N LYS A 450 -23.07 -28.62 5.22
CA LYS A 450 -21.93 -29.18 5.96
C LYS A 450 -21.56 -30.56 5.41
N GLY A 451 -22.55 -31.45 5.32
CA GLY A 451 -22.35 -32.82 4.85
C GLY A 451 -21.37 -33.63 5.71
N GLY A 452 -21.23 -34.92 5.37
CA GLY A 452 -20.38 -35.85 6.13
C GLY A 452 -21.01 -36.27 7.46
N ASP A 453 -20.17 -36.45 8.48
CA ASP A 453 -20.55 -36.82 9.86
C ASP A 453 -21.37 -38.11 9.99
N ASN A 454 -21.14 -39.09 9.10
CA ASN A 454 -21.78 -40.42 9.10
C ASN A 454 -23.32 -40.37 9.19
N GLY A 455 -23.95 -39.37 8.55
CA GLY A 455 -25.40 -39.24 8.51
C GLY A 455 -26.04 -38.62 9.76
N ARG A 456 -25.25 -38.11 10.70
CA ARG A 456 -25.78 -37.33 11.85
C ARG A 456 -26.49 -36.08 11.37
N GLU A 457 -27.45 -35.60 12.16
CA GLU A 457 -28.21 -34.37 11.86
C GLU A 457 -27.32 -33.15 11.64
N THR A 458 -26.17 -33.08 12.31
CA THR A 458 -25.17 -32.00 12.12
C THR A 458 -24.67 -31.84 10.68
N ALA A 459 -24.85 -32.85 9.82
CA ALA A 459 -24.60 -32.77 8.38
C ALA A 459 -25.50 -31.73 7.67
N ASN A 460 -26.63 -31.36 8.28
CA ASN A 460 -27.61 -30.40 7.76
C ASN A 460 -27.34 -28.95 8.19
N MET A 461 -26.21 -28.67 8.85
CA MET A 461 -25.80 -27.29 9.12
C MET A 461 -25.40 -26.56 7.82
N LEU A 462 -25.61 -25.23 7.80
CA LEU A 462 -25.03 -24.36 6.78
C LEU A 462 -23.56 -24.07 7.14
N GLN A 463 -22.67 -24.26 6.17
CA GLN A 463 -21.22 -24.20 6.37
C GLN A 463 -20.56 -23.23 5.40
N PHE A 464 -19.62 -22.44 5.93
CA PHE A 464 -18.81 -21.50 5.17
C PHE A 464 -17.36 -21.98 5.11
N LYS A 465 -16.76 -21.95 3.91
CA LYS A 465 -15.37 -22.34 3.68
C LYS A 465 -14.60 -21.33 2.85
N ILE A 466 -13.32 -21.20 3.15
CA ILE A 466 -12.33 -20.41 2.39
C ILE A 466 -11.11 -21.28 2.10
N ASN A 467 -10.23 -20.84 1.21
CA ASN A 467 -8.87 -21.36 1.12
C ASN A 467 -7.91 -20.39 1.84
N PRO A 468 -7.53 -20.63 3.10
CA PRO A 468 -6.67 -19.70 3.84
C PRO A 468 -5.25 -19.60 3.28
N ALA A 469 -4.77 -20.63 2.55
CA ALA A 469 -3.42 -20.61 1.97
C ALA A 469 -3.22 -19.48 0.94
N GLU A 470 -4.31 -18.91 0.39
CA GLU A 470 -4.26 -17.71 -0.44
C GLU A 470 -3.64 -16.49 0.28
N LEU A 471 -3.68 -16.45 1.61
CA LEU A 471 -3.05 -15.38 2.40
C LEU A 471 -1.53 -15.55 2.54
N VAL A 472 -1.03 -16.77 2.29
CA VAL A 472 0.38 -17.18 2.40
C VAL A 472 1.09 -17.08 1.04
N ASP A 473 0.53 -17.68 -0.02
CA ASP A 473 1.12 -17.66 -1.37
C ASP A 473 0.45 -16.58 -2.25
N LYS A 474 0.96 -15.34 -2.21
CA LYS A 474 0.44 -14.22 -3.02
C LYS A 474 0.86 -14.24 -4.52
N THR A 475 1.63 -15.23 -4.97
CA THR A 475 2.26 -15.25 -6.31
C THR A 475 1.35 -15.67 -7.48
N LYS A 476 0.03 -15.82 -7.32
CA LYS A 476 -0.83 -16.43 -8.38
C LYS A 476 -2.08 -15.70 -8.85
N LYS A 477 -2.32 -14.42 -8.52
CA LYS A 477 -3.48 -13.67 -9.07
C LYS A 477 -3.07 -12.55 -10.03
N GLY A 478 -2.20 -12.88 -10.98
CA GLY A 478 -1.86 -12.05 -12.13
C GLY A 478 -1.76 -12.90 -13.38
N LYS A 479 -2.86 -13.58 -13.75
CA LYS A 479 -3.16 -14.17 -15.07
C LYS A 479 -4.46 -14.96 -14.95
N ASN A 480 -5.54 -14.36 -15.46
CA ASN A 480 -6.53 -14.97 -16.33
C ASN A 480 -7.34 -13.86 -16.96
#